data_AF-E9J9J8-F1
#
_entry.id   AF-E9J9J8-F1
#
_cell.length_a   1.000
_cell.length_b   1.000
_cell.length_c   1.000
_cell.angle_alpha   90.00
_cell.angle_beta   90.00
_cell.angle_gamma   90.00
#
_symmetry.space_group_name_H-M   'P 1'
#
loop_
_entity.id
_entity.type
_entity.pdbx_description
1 polymer ?
#
loop_
_entity_poly.entity_id
_entity_poly.type
_entity_poly.pdbx_seq_one_letter_code
_entity_poly.pdbx_strand_id
1 'polypeptide(L)'
;YDETLKPSYISVDLSEVELAEYDGPSAPPNNSFLFDLRRDMIDQKEGETDFTIKIHYDDMKRVTIRRHNYFYKPIEGTPFSLGLALPEGYGMFELRAEQEIKLAIVN
;
A
#
# COMPACT_ATOMS: atom_id res chain seq x y z
N TYR A 1 19.50 -21.18 -33.34
CA TYR A 1 18.90 -19.90 -32.93
C TYR A 1 18.43 -20.10 -31.52
N ASP A 2 19.20 -19.58 -30.57
CA ASP A 2 18.91 -19.69 -29.14
C ASP A 2 17.99 -18.52 -28.77
N GLU A 3 16.67 -18.76 -28.78
CA GLU A 3 15.66 -17.80 -28.34
C GLU A 3 15.75 -17.67 -26.82
N THR A 4 16.74 -16.91 -26.37
CA THR A 4 16.79 -16.41 -25.01
C THR A 4 15.60 -15.48 -24.80
N LEU A 5 14.53 -16.02 -24.21
CA LEU A 5 13.36 -15.26 -23.79
C LEU A 5 13.83 -14.04 -22.99
N LYS A 6 13.66 -12.84 -23.57
CA LYS A 6 13.98 -11.61 -22.86
C LYS A 6 13.12 -11.55 -21.60
N PRO A 7 13.70 -11.28 -20.42
CA PRO A 7 12.90 -11.00 -19.24
C PRO A 7 12.01 -9.80 -19.55
N SER A 8 10.69 -9.99 -19.45
CA SER A 8 9.73 -8.91 -19.55
C SER A 8 9.72 -8.19 -18.21
N TYR A 9 10.27 -6.98 -18.18
CA TYR A 9 10.17 -6.10 -17.03
C TYR A 9 8.83 -5.39 -17.09
N ILE A 10 8.00 -5.60 -16.07
CA ILE A 10 6.76 -4.87 -15.89
C ILE A 10 7.07 -3.74 -14.91
N SER A 11 7.01 -2.50 -15.38
CA SER A 11 7.10 -1.30 -14.56
C SER A 11 5.71 -0.72 -14.39
N VAL A 12 5.25 -0.57 -13.15
CA VAL A 12 3.98 0.08 -12.81
C VAL A 12 4.29 1.23 -11.86
N ASP A 13 3.73 2.41 -12.12
CA ASP A 13 3.89 3.55 -11.23
C ASP A 13 2.83 3.53 -10.11
N LEU A 14 3.19 4.06 -8.93
CA LEU A 14 2.27 4.14 -7.80
C LEU A 14 0.99 4.94 -8.14
N SER A 15 1.10 5.97 -8.97
CA SER A 15 -0.04 6.78 -9.42
C SER A 15 -0.98 6.06 -10.39
N GLU A 16 -0.56 4.95 -10.99
CA GLU A 16 -1.41 4.10 -11.84
C GLU A 16 -2.20 3.08 -11.03
N VAL A 17 -1.69 2.72 -9.84
CA VAL A 17 -2.32 1.73 -8.95
C VAL A 17 -3.30 2.40 -8.00
N GLU A 18 -2.91 3.52 -7.39
CA GLU A 18 -3.68 4.16 -6.33
C GLU A 18 -4.62 5.24 -6.87
N LEU A 19 -5.92 5.02 -6.73
CA LEU A 19 -6.96 5.95 -7.16
C LEU A 19 -7.32 6.91 -6.02
N ALA A 20 -6.43 7.86 -5.74
CA ALA A 20 -6.70 8.92 -4.76
C ALA A 20 -7.95 9.74 -5.15
N GLU A 21 -8.77 10.09 -4.16
CA GLU A 21 -9.93 10.93 -4.38
C GLU A 21 -9.50 12.37 -4.70
N TYR A 22 -9.90 12.86 -5.87
CA TYR A 22 -9.67 14.24 -6.29
C TYR A 22 -10.76 15.15 -5.72
N ASP A 23 -10.41 16.02 -4.78
CA ASP A 23 -11.32 16.87 -3.99
C ASP A 23 -11.81 18.14 -4.76
N GLY A 24 -12.07 17.97 -6.06
CA GLY A 24 -12.65 19.00 -6.93
C GLY A 24 -11.72 20.19 -7.26
N PRO A 25 -12.23 21.23 -7.93
CA PRO A 25 -11.47 22.41 -8.38
C PRO A 25 -10.95 23.30 -7.24
N SER A 26 -11.30 23.01 -5.99
CA SER A 26 -10.82 23.70 -4.77
C SER A 26 -9.52 23.11 -4.21
N ALA A 27 -9.15 21.88 -4.60
CA ALA A 27 -7.85 21.31 -4.28
C ALA A 27 -6.79 21.87 -5.24
N PRO A 28 -5.58 22.24 -4.75
CA PRO A 28 -4.52 22.70 -5.63
C PRO A 28 -4.27 21.65 -6.72
N PRO A 29 -4.26 22.02 -8.02
CA PRO A 29 -4.13 21.06 -9.13
C PRO A 29 -2.81 20.27 -9.11
N ASN A 30 -1.85 20.70 -8.29
CA ASN A 30 -0.49 20.19 -8.22
C ASN A 30 -0.17 19.40 -6.93
N ASN A 31 -1.11 19.25 -6.00
CA ASN A 31 -0.81 18.72 -4.66
C ASN A 31 -1.69 17.51 -4.29
N SER A 32 -1.74 16.52 -5.18
CA SER A 32 -2.29 15.22 -4.82
C SER A 32 -1.42 14.61 -3.73
N PHE A 33 -1.99 14.27 -2.58
CA PHE A 33 -1.31 13.60 -1.47
C PHE A 33 -0.53 12.36 -1.93
N LEU A 34 -1.00 11.71 -3.00
CA LEU A 34 -0.32 10.58 -3.64
C LEU A 34 1.02 10.96 -4.30
N PHE A 35 1.10 12.13 -4.94
CA PHE A 35 2.36 12.61 -5.53
C PHE A 35 3.35 13.05 -4.47
N ASP A 36 2.88 13.64 -3.36
CA ASP A 36 3.72 13.99 -2.22
C ASP A 36 4.28 12.73 -1.56
N LEU A 37 3.45 11.71 -1.31
CA LEU A 37 3.87 10.40 -0.84
C LEU A 37 4.92 9.78 -1.77
N ARG A 38 4.65 9.76 -3.09
CA ARG A 38 5.57 9.21 -4.09
C ARG A 38 6.91 9.92 -4.04
N ARG A 39 6.90 11.26 -3.94
CA ARG A 39 8.11 12.07 -3.85
C ARG A 39 8.88 11.78 -2.57
N ASP A 40 8.23 11.69 -1.43
CA ASP A 40 8.88 11.41 -0.15
C ASP A 40 9.51 10.01 -0.12
N MET A 41 8.85 9.02 -0.73
CA MET A 41 9.42 7.68 -0.93
C MET A 41 10.65 7.71 -1.86
N ILE A 42 10.64 8.51 -2.93
CA ILE A 42 11.79 8.67 -3.84
C ILE A 42 12.94 9.38 -3.14
N ASP A 43 12.64 10.41 -2.34
CA ASP A 43 13.61 11.18 -1.55
C ASP A 43 14.12 10.40 -0.32
N GLN A 44 13.74 9.12 -0.18
CA GLN A 44 14.15 8.22 0.91
C GLN A 44 13.81 8.76 2.31
N LYS A 45 12.65 9.41 2.45
CA LYS A 45 12.16 9.89 3.74
C LYS A 45 11.38 8.80 4.47
N GLU A 46 11.33 8.93 5.78
CA GLU A 46 10.45 8.14 6.65
C GLU A 46 9.28 9.02 7.10
N GLY A 47 8.07 8.47 7.07
CA GLY A 47 6.89 9.21 7.48
C GLY A 47 5.58 8.42 7.36
N GLU A 48 4.50 9.12 7.70
CA GLU A 48 3.13 8.64 7.59
C GLU A 48 2.26 9.72 6.93
N THR A 49 1.25 9.29 6.18
CA THR A 49 0.25 10.15 5.58
C THR A 49 -1.07 9.39 5.45
N ASP A 50 -2.20 10.10 5.45
CA ASP A 50 -3.50 9.50 5.24
C ASP A 50 -4.26 10.24 4.14
N PHE A 51 -4.91 9.48 3.26
CA PHE A 51 -5.80 10.04 2.27
C PHE A 51 -6.88 9.06 1.85
N THR A 52 -7.92 9.59 1.23
CA THR A 52 -9.07 8.82 0.77
C THR A 52 -8.80 8.24 -0.62
N ILE A 53 -9.02 6.93 -0.77
CA ILE A 53 -8.86 6.21 -2.04
C ILE A 53 -10.15 5.55 -2.49
N LYS A 54 -10.25 5.34 -3.80
CA LYS A 54 -11.33 4.61 -4.47
C LYS A 54 -10.87 3.18 -4.75
N ILE A 55 -11.51 2.22 -4.09
CA ILE A 55 -11.23 0.80 -4.30
C ILE A 55 -12.38 0.18 -5.08
N HIS A 56 -12.04 -0.52 -6.16
CA HIS A 56 -13.00 -1.30 -6.92
C HIS A 56 -13.12 -2.73 -6.39
N TYR A 57 -14.31 -3.30 -6.45
CA TYR A 57 -14.58 -4.71 -6.15
C TYR A 57 -15.63 -5.26 -7.11
N ASP A 58 -15.86 -6.58 -7.10
CA ASP A 58 -16.82 -7.24 -8.01
C ASP A 58 -16.47 -6.96 -9.50
N ASP A 59 -15.25 -7.29 -9.93
CA ASP A 59 -14.74 -7.07 -11.30
C ASP A 59 -14.97 -5.64 -11.84
N MET A 60 -14.57 -4.63 -11.06
CA MET A 60 -14.74 -3.20 -11.38
C MET A 60 -16.20 -2.73 -11.52
N LYS A 61 -17.20 -3.54 -11.12
CA LYS A 61 -18.62 -3.15 -11.19
C LYS A 61 -19.03 -2.21 -10.05
N ARG A 62 -18.30 -2.23 -8.93
CA ARG A 62 -18.63 -1.44 -7.74
C ARG A 62 -17.38 -0.75 -7.21
N VAL A 63 -17.56 0.47 -6.73
CA VAL A 63 -16.50 1.29 -6.13
C VAL A 63 -16.90 1.64 -4.70
N THR A 64 -15.95 1.54 -3.78
CA THR A 64 -16.07 2.05 -2.41
C THR A 64 -15.00 3.10 -2.18
N ILE A 65 -15.34 4.10 -1.38
CA ILE A 65 -14.43 5.16 -0.97
C ILE A 65 -14.03 4.85 0.46
N ARG A 66 -12.72 4.73 0.72
CA ARG A 66 -12.20 4.43 2.05
C ARG A 66 -10.93 5.22 2.32
N ARG A 67 -10.75 5.65 3.56
CA ARG A 67 -9.51 6.29 4.02
C ARG A 67 -8.45 5.23 4.31
N HIS A 68 -7.22 5.47 3.85
CA HIS A 68 -6.07 4.60 4.08
C HIS A 68 -4.95 5.40 4.73
N ASN A 69 -4.29 4.75 5.68
CA ASN A 69 -3.09 5.23 6.33
C ASN A 69 -1.88 4.60 5.65
N TYR A 70 -1.02 5.43 5.09
CA TYR A 70 0.20 5.04 4.40
C TYR A 70 1.39 5.30 5.31
N PHE A 71 2.21 4.27 5.52
CA PHE A 71 3.47 4.33 6.25
C PHE A 71 4.59 4.04 5.27
N TYR A 72 5.67 4.81 5.29
CA TYR A 72 6.76 4.61 4.35
C TYR A 72 8.12 4.83 5.02
N LYS A 73 9.10 4.04 4.58
CA LYS A 73 10.47 4.06 5.10
C LYS A 73 11.48 3.62 4.05
N PRO A 74 12.67 4.23 3.96
CA PRO A 74 13.74 3.73 3.10
C PRO A 74 14.28 2.38 3.58
N ILE A 75 14.73 1.56 2.63
CA ILE A 75 15.45 0.32 2.92
C ILE A 75 16.96 0.63 2.90
N GLU A 76 17.58 0.56 4.08
CA GLU A 76 19.00 0.88 4.26
C GLU A 76 19.91 0.11 3.28
N GLY A 77 20.84 0.83 2.64
CA GLY A 77 21.77 0.26 1.68
C GLY A 77 21.19 -0.03 0.29
N THR A 78 19.93 0.35 0.02
CA THR A 78 19.31 0.20 -1.31
C THR A 78 18.66 1.51 -1.77
N PRO A 79 18.43 1.69 -3.10
CA PRO A 79 17.66 2.83 -3.61
C PRO A 79 16.14 2.64 -3.45
N PHE A 80 15.68 1.63 -2.70
CA PHE A 80 14.27 1.30 -2.57
C PHE A 80 13.69 1.83 -1.26
N SER A 81 12.40 2.17 -1.30
CA SER A 81 11.60 2.53 -0.14
C SER A 81 10.43 1.55 -0.03
N LEU A 82 10.09 1.16 1.20
CA LEU A 82 8.95 0.31 1.51
C LEU A 82 7.77 1.19 1.90
N GLY A 83 6.62 0.96 1.27
CA GLY A 83 5.34 1.56 1.65
C GLY A 83 4.36 0.49 2.16
N LEU A 84 3.58 0.83 3.17
CA LEU A 84 2.52 0.00 3.74
C LEU A 84 1.23 0.81 3.83
N ALA A 85 0.14 0.30 3.24
CA ALA A 85 -1.17 0.93 3.29
C ALA A 85 -2.12 0.10 4.17
N LEU A 86 -2.68 0.70 5.21
CA LEU A 86 -3.67 0.08 6.09
C LEU A 86 -5.01 0.83 5.99
N PRO A 87 -6.14 0.13 5.84
CA PRO A 87 -7.45 0.79 5.84
C PRO A 87 -7.73 1.40 7.22
N GLU A 88 -8.27 2.61 7.25
CA GLU A 88 -8.62 3.26 8.51
C GLU A 88 -9.72 2.45 9.24
N GLY A 89 -9.53 2.21 10.54
CA GLY A 89 -10.49 1.50 11.39
C GLY A 89 -10.46 -0.04 11.30
N TYR A 90 -9.59 -0.64 10.47
CA TYR A 90 -9.41 -2.09 10.38
C TYR A 90 -7.93 -2.46 10.16
N GLY A 91 -7.49 -3.63 10.64
CA GLY A 91 -6.10 -4.10 10.42
C GLY A 91 -5.06 -3.63 11.44
N MET A 92 -5.44 -2.81 12.43
CA MET A 92 -4.56 -2.43 13.55
C MET A 92 -4.40 -3.52 14.61
N PHE A 93 -5.27 -4.52 14.60
CA PHE A 93 -5.28 -5.62 15.56
C PHE A 93 -5.35 -6.94 14.80
N GLU A 94 -4.59 -7.93 15.27
CA GLU A 94 -4.65 -9.31 14.80
C GLU A 94 -5.13 -10.23 15.93
N LEU A 95 -5.90 -11.25 15.58
CA LEU A 95 -6.30 -12.30 16.53
C LEU A 95 -5.23 -13.39 16.53
N ARG A 96 -4.52 -13.54 17.64
CA ARG A 96 -3.61 -14.67 17.88
C ARG A 96 -4.35 -15.76 18.64
N ALA A 97 -4.67 -16.86 17.98
CA ALA A 97 -5.19 -18.04 18.63
C ALA A 97 -4.01 -18.93 19.07
N GLU A 98 -3.81 -19.08 20.38
CA GLU A 98 -2.86 -20.04 20.92
C GLU A 98 -3.57 -21.39 21.13
N GLN A 99 -3.00 -22.47 20.57
CA GLN A 99 -3.52 -23.81 20.79
C GLN A 99 -2.90 -24.40 22.07
N GLU A 100 -3.72 -24.54 23.12
CA GLU A 100 -3.29 -25.21 24.34
C GLU A 100 -3.10 -26.72 24.07
N ILE A 101 -1.85 -27.17 24.03
CA ILE A 101 -1.54 -28.60 23.94
C ILE A 101 -1.62 -29.18 25.36
N LYS A 102 -2.72 -29.85 25.68
CA LYS A 102 -2.85 -30.60 26.94
C LYS A 102 -1.91 -31.81 26.88
N LEU A 103 -0.85 -31.80 27.67
CA LEU A 103 0.00 -32.96 27.88
C LEU A 103 -0.83 -34.04 28.57
N ALA A 104 -1.08 -35.16 27.89
CA ALA A 104 -1.70 -36.32 28.50
C ALA A 104 -0.75 -36.86 29.58
N ILE A 105 -1.22 -36.92 30.83
CA ILE A 105 -0.51 -37.59 31.91
C ILE A 105 -0.55 -39.09 31.58
N VAL A 106 0.58 -39.63 31.14
CA VAL A 106 0.77 -41.07 30.97
C VAL A 106 1.03 -41.65 32.35
N ASN A 107 0.04 -42.40 32.88
CA ASN A 107 0.18 -43.23 34.08
C ASN A 107 0.92 -44.52 33.78
#